data_AF-A0A316VRC6-F1
#
_entry.id   AF-A0A316VRC6-F1
#
_cell.length_a   1.000
_cell.length_b   1.000
_cell.length_c   1.000
_cell.angle_alpha   90.00
_cell.angle_beta   90.00
_cell.angle_gamma   90.00
#
_symmetry.space_group_name_H-M   'P 1'
#
loop_
_entity.id
_entity.type
_entity.pdbx_description
1 polymer ?
#
loop_
_entity_poly.entity_id
_entity_poly.type
_entity_poly.pdbx_seq_one_letter_code
_entity_poly.pdbx_strand_id
1 'polypeptide(L)'
;MHITKTRLACATLFMTTFVCAVPRPRHFSFNGQPRGTSQDGIAKVLETCIDGALGVEFAKVAGIWSYELKTNETFTPMSSMPLLETLQRISTELNDQQDFRLKGSLGWDLVGQLNTLGYKSFEVDMTQDDKYANARDRAILSGVFDAVREIKDAWKSVCSALSSRIEATDLNQLLGFSCEDIAAHLQAVMDFYYKR
;
A
#
# COMPACT_ATOMS: atom_id res chain seq x y z
N MET A 1 64.32 -21.78 -25.23
CA MET A 1 63.00 -21.14 -25.27
C MET A 1 62.97 -20.11 -24.14
N HIS A 2 63.40 -18.90 -24.47
CA HIS A 2 63.72 -17.83 -23.53
C HIS A 2 63.14 -16.51 -24.09
N ILE A 3 62.58 -15.71 -23.18
CA ILE A 3 62.66 -14.24 -23.15
C ILE A 3 61.57 -13.45 -23.93
N THR A 4 60.82 -12.70 -23.11
CA THR A 4 60.13 -11.42 -23.35
C THR A 4 59.05 -11.32 -24.42
N LYS A 5 57.81 -11.14 -23.94
CA LYS A 5 56.92 -10.10 -24.48
C LYS A 5 56.46 -9.19 -23.34
N THR A 6 57.36 -8.28 -22.99
CA THR A 6 57.01 -7.03 -22.32
C THR A 6 56.59 -6.04 -23.41
N ARG A 7 55.54 -5.26 -23.14
CA ARG A 7 55.16 -4.01 -23.84
C ARG A 7 54.41 -4.13 -25.16
N LEU A 8 53.11 -4.36 -25.04
CA LEU A 8 52.07 -3.70 -25.82
C LEU A 8 50.79 -3.78 -24.97
N ALA A 9 50.16 -2.74 -24.46
CA ALA A 9 50.45 -1.33 -24.26
C ALA A 9 49.63 -1.00 -22.99
N CYS A 10 50.18 -0.43 -21.93
CA CYS A 10 50.33 1.03 -21.74
C CYS A 10 49.07 1.88 -22.03
N ALA A 11 47.88 1.29 -22.22
CA ALA A 11 46.63 2.00 -22.47
C ALA A 11 45.54 1.75 -21.40
N THR A 12 45.87 1.11 -20.29
CA THR A 12 44.96 0.99 -19.13
C THR A 12 45.58 1.65 -17.90
N LEU A 13 46.17 2.82 -18.11
CA LEU A 13 46.39 3.79 -17.07
C LEU A 13 45.10 4.59 -16.90
N PHE A 14 44.66 4.68 -15.64
CA PHE A 14 43.61 5.56 -15.14
C PHE A 14 42.18 5.27 -15.61
N MET A 15 41.50 4.33 -14.93
CA MET A 15 40.08 4.45 -14.55
C MET A 15 39.71 3.41 -13.48
N THR A 16 40.62 3.10 -12.55
CA THR A 16 40.33 2.23 -11.39
C THR A 16 40.29 2.98 -10.06
N THR A 17 40.37 4.31 -10.11
CA THR A 17 40.35 5.16 -8.91
C THR A 17 39.64 6.47 -9.18
N PHE A 18 38.34 6.41 -9.48
CA PHE A 18 37.45 7.53 -9.19
C PHE A 18 36.10 7.00 -8.70
N VAL A 19 35.85 7.31 -7.42
CA VAL A 19 34.53 7.40 -6.78
C VAL A 19 33.96 6.09 -6.20
N CYS A 20 34.61 5.60 -5.14
CA CYS A 20 33.88 5.32 -3.90
C CYS A 20 33.30 6.64 -3.35
N ALA A 21 32.24 7.17 -3.97
CA ALA A 21 31.36 8.22 -3.45
C ALA A 21 30.21 8.49 -4.43
N VAL A 22 29.65 7.47 -5.08
CA VAL A 22 28.30 7.63 -5.61
C VAL A 22 27.41 7.46 -4.38
N PRO A 23 26.75 8.51 -3.87
CA PRO A 23 25.70 8.29 -2.89
C PRO A 23 24.75 7.30 -3.56
N ARG A 24 24.39 6.20 -2.88
CA ARG A 24 23.28 5.33 -3.32
C ARG A 24 22.21 6.26 -3.90
N PRO A 25 21.70 6.06 -5.12
CA PRO A 25 20.72 6.97 -5.70
C PRO A 25 19.53 7.01 -4.75
N ARG A 26 19.51 8.04 -3.89
CA ARG A 26 18.35 8.44 -3.13
C ARG A 26 17.49 9.24 -4.12
N HIS A 27 16.22 9.39 -3.77
CA HIS A 27 15.28 10.36 -4.33
C HIS A 27 14.29 9.90 -5.38
N PHE A 28 14.11 8.60 -5.63
CA PHE A 28 12.87 8.16 -6.29
C PHE A 28 12.25 6.97 -5.59
N SER A 29 10.98 7.14 -5.29
CA SER A 29 10.05 6.10 -4.91
C SER A 29 9.20 5.71 -6.12
N PHE A 30 8.38 4.66 -5.97
CA PHE A 30 7.42 4.24 -6.99
C PHE A 30 6.55 5.42 -7.47
N ASN A 31 6.28 5.48 -8.78
CA ASN A 31 5.69 6.61 -9.55
C ASN A 31 6.54 7.88 -9.68
N GLY A 32 7.87 7.80 -9.46
CA GLY A 32 8.76 8.93 -9.71
C GLY A 32 8.61 10.07 -8.70
N GLN A 33 7.98 9.82 -7.55
CA GLN A 33 7.89 10.81 -6.49
C GLN A 33 9.16 10.79 -5.62
N PRO A 34 9.68 11.97 -5.23
CA PRO A 34 10.84 12.03 -4.36
C PRO A 34 10.53 11.46 -2.98
N ARG A 35 11.40 10.59 -2.45
CA ARG A 35 11.38 10.20 -1.03
C ARG A 35 11.51 11.46 -0.16
N GLY A 36 10.69 11.59 0.86
CA GLY A 36 10.77 12.69 1.82
C GLY A 36 12.02 12.56 2.69
N THR A 37 12.84 13.62 2.77
CA THR A 37 13.96 13.70 3.72
C THR A 37 13.72 14.70 4.85
N SER A 38 12.66 15.50 4.75
CA SER A 38 12.15 16.39 5.80
C SER A 38 10.85 15.83 6.38
N GLN A 39 10.47 16.27 7.58
CA GLN A 39 9.19 15.89 8.21
C GLN A 39 8.02 16.17 7.25
N ASP A 40 7.95 17.38 6.68
CA ASP A 40 6.89 17.74 5.72
C ASP A 40 6.93 16.90 4.45
N GLY A 41 8.14 16.56 3.96
CA GLY A 41 8.30 15.70 2.79
C GLY A 41 7.82 14.27 3.06
N ILE A 42 8.07 13.74 4.25
CA ILE A 42 7.59 12.42 4.68
C ILE A 42 6.07 12.44 4.82
N ALA A 43 5.52 13.46 5.49
CA ALA A 43 4.09 13.62 5.68
C ALA A 43 3.34 13.66 4.34
N LYS A 44 3.85 14.43 3.35
CA LYS A 44 3.26 14.49 2.00
C LYS A 44 3.28 13.15 1.28
N VAL A 45 4.33 12.35 1.45
CA VAL A 45 4.41 11.00 0.88
C VAL A 45 3.37 10.09 1.54
N LEU A 46 3.22 10.15 2.87
CA LEU A 46 2.23 9.37 3.60
C LEU A 46 0.81 9.73 3.19
N GLU A 47 0.51 11.04 3.11
CA GLU A 47 -0.76 11.59 2.63
C GLU A 47 -1.10 11.04 1.24
N THR A 48 -0.17 11.15 0.28
CA THR A 48 -0.37 10.63 -1.09
C THR A 48 -0.65 9.13 -1.10
N CYS A 49 0.04 8.34 -0.26
CA CYS A 49 -0.18 6.90 -0.20
C CYS A 49 -1.55 6.56 0.42
N ILE A 50 -1.95 7.28 1.47
CA ILE A 50 -3.25 7.07 2.12
C ILE A 50 -4.39 7.47 1.18
N ASP A 51 -4.28 8.60 0.50
CA ASP A 51 -5.22 9.02 -0.54
C ASP A 51 -5.32 8.00 -1.67
N GLY A 52 -4.19 7.46 -2.11
CA GLY A 52 -4.15 6.38 -3.10
C GLY A 52 -4.90 5.13 -2.62
N ALA A 53 -4.67 4.73 -1.37
CA ALA A 53 -5.25 3.53 -0.76
C ALA A 53 -6.74 3.66 -0.39
N LEU A 54 -7.22 4.88 -0.11
CA LEU A 54 -8.64 5.16 0.14
C LEU A 54 -9.41 5.47 -1.15
N GLY A 55 -8.71 6.03 -2.15
CA GLY A 55 -9.29 6.48 -3.41
C GLY A 55 -8.95 5.56 -4.57
N VAL A 56 -7.97 5.98 -5.39
CA VAL A 56 -7.76 5.45 -6.75
C VAL A 56 -7.45 3.95 -6.77
N GLU A 57 -6.52 3.47 -5.93
CA GLU A 57 -6.11 2.06 -5.97
C GLU A 57 -7.24 1.16 -5.47
N PHE A 58 -7.95 1.57 -4.42
CA PHE A 58 -9.10 0.83 -3.94
C PHE A 58 -10.26 0.82 -4.95
N ALA A 59 -10.55 1.96 -5.59
CA ALA A 59 -11.61 2.05 -6.59
C ALA A 59 -11.35 1.12 -7.80
N LYS A 60 -10.09 0.96 -8.22
CA LYS A 60 -9.71 -0.01 -9.26
C LYS A 60 -10.02 -1.45 -8.83
N VAL A 61 -9.62 -1.83 -7.62
CA VAL A 61 -9.89 -3.16 -7.06
C VAL A 61 -11.39 -3.43 -7.01
N ALA A 62 -12.14 -2.51 -6.40
CA ALA A 62 -13.60 -2.62 -6.27
C ALA A 62 -14.28 -2.73 -7.63
N GLY A 63 -13.88 -1.91 -8.61
CA GLY A 63 -14.43 -1.95 -9.96
C GLY A 63 -14.13 -3.26 -10.70
N ILE A 64 -12.89 -3.74 -10.64
CA ILE A 64 -12.47 -4.99 -11.29
C ILE A 64 -13.23 -6.17 -10.71
N TRP A 65 -13.25 -6.32 -9.38
CA TRP A 65 -13.94 -7.45 -8.75
C TRP A 65 -15.45 -7.38 -8.92
N SER A 66 -16.04 -6.17 -8.88
CA SER A 66 -17.45 -5.97 -9.17
C SER A 66 -17.80 -6.48 -10.56
N TYR A 67 -17.00 -6.11 -11.57
CA TYR A 67 -17.15 -6.59 -12.94
C TYR A 67 -16.98 -8.10 -13.02
N GLU A 68 -15.84 -8.64 -12.56
CA GLU A 68 -15.49 -10.05 -12.69
C GLU A 68 -16.52 -10.99 -12.05
N LEU A 69 -17.05 -10.61 -10.89
CA LEU A 69 -18.06 -11.39 -10.17
C LEU A 69 -19.47 -11.18 -10.71
N LYS A 70 -19.79 -10.03 -11.31
CA LYS A 70 -21.10 -9.77 -11.91
C LYS A 70 -21.25 -10.39 -13.31
N THR A 71 -20.19 -10.32 -14.12
CA THR A 71 -20.22 -10.77 -15.53
C THR A 71 -19.67 -12.18 -15.70
N ASN A 72 -19.38 -12.90 -14.61
CA ASN A 72 -18.82 -14.26 -14.64
C ASN A 72 -17.46 -14.35 -15.36
N GLU A 73 -16.69 -13.26 -15.37
CA GLU A 73 -15.35 -13.18 -15.94
C GLU A 73 -14.31 -13.71 -14.97
N THR A 74 -13.11 -14.07 -15.44
CA THR A 74 -12.04 -14.64 -14.58
C THR A 74 -11.77 -13.74 -13.36
N PHE A 75 -11.92 -14.28 -12.14
CA PHE A 75 -11.65 -13.54 -10.92
C PHE A 75 -10.14 -13.44 -10.69
N THR A 76 -9.65 -12.22 -10.46
CA THR A 76 -8.22 -11.94 -10.33
C THR A 76 -7.91 -11.40 -8.94
N PRO A 77 -7.48 -12.24 -7.98
CA PRO A 77 -7.04 -11.78 -6.66
C PRO A 77 -5.89 -10.77 -6.73
N MET A 78 -5.00 -10.91 -7.73
CA MET A 78 -3.86 -10.01 -7.93
C MET A 78 -4.24 -8.57 -8.28
N SER A 79 -5.51 -8.28 -8.59
CA SER A 79 -5.95 -6.90 -8.82
C SER A 79 -5.77 -6.03 -7.56
N SER A 80 -5.71 -6.64 -6.37
CA SER A 80 -5.43 -5.96 -5.10
C SER A 80 -3.95 -5.61 -4.89
N MET A 81 -3.02 -6.18 -5.67
CA MET A 81 -1.57 -5.97 -5.47
C MET A 81 -1.16 -4.48 -5.45
N PRO A 82 -1.62 -3.61 -6.36
CA PRO A 82 -1.29 -2.19 -6.31
C PRO A 82 -1.74 -1.50 -5.02
N LEU A 83 -2.92 -1.88 -4.49
CA LEU A 83 -3.41 -1.40 -3.20
C LEU A 83 -2.52 -1.91 -2.05
N LEU A 84 -2.21 -3.21 -2.03
CA LEU A 84 -1.34 -3.81 -1.02
C LEU A 84 0.06 -3.21 -1.03
N GLU A 85 0.64 -2.95 -2.20
CA GLU A 85 1.92 -2.27 -2.36
C GLU A 85 1.87 -0.83 -1.82
N THR A 86 0.77 -0.13 -2.08
CA THR A 86 0.54 1.23 -1.55
C THR A 86 0.46 1.22 -0.03
N LEU A 87 -0.28 0.28 0.57
CA LEU A 87 -0.38 0.11 2.02
C LEU A 87 0.97 -0.28 2.64
N GLN A 88 1.69 -1.22 2.05
CA GLN A 88 3.01 -1.66 2.51
C GLN A 88 4.03 -0.51 2.49
N ARG A 89 3.89 0.41 1.53
CA ARG A 89 4.76 1.58 1.41
C ARG A 89 4.60 2.55 2.57
N ILE A 90 3.38 2.75 3.08
CA ILE A 90 3.14 3.57 4.27
C ILE A 90 3.97 3.02 5.44
N SER A 91 3.85 1.72 5.71
CA SER A 91 4.63 1.04 6.75
C SER A 91 6.14 1.15 6.52
N THR A 92 6.59 1.01 5.27
CA THR A 92 8.00 1.13 4.90
C THR A 92 8.55 2.52 5.16
N GLU A 93 7.83 3.57 4.77
CA GLU A 93 8.25 4.96 4.98
C GLU A 93 8.32 5.29 6.48
N LEU A 94 7.35 4.86 7.27
CA LEU A 94 7.38 5.05 8.73
C LEU A 94 8.54 4.30 9.39
N ASN A 95 8.86 3.09 8.92
CA ASN A 95 9.96 2.28 9.45
C ASN A 95 11.33 2.86 9.09
N ASP A 96 11.50 3.36 7.86
CA ASP A 96 12.73 4.02 7.41
C ASP A 96 12.98 5.33 8.19
N GLN A 97 11.92 5.97 8.70
CA GLN A 97 11.95 7.26 9.39
C GLN A 97 11.57 7.13 10.87
N GLN A 98 12.39 6.46 11.68
CA GLN A 98 12.04 6.12 13.08
C GLN A 98 11.78 7.35 13.99
N ASP A 99 12.37 8.50 13.67
CA ASP A 99 12.18 9.75 14.42
C ASP A 99 11.00 10.60 13.92
N PHE A 100 10.36 10.20 12.81
CA PHE A 100 9.19 10.90 12.28
C PHE A 100 8.00 10.81 13.23
N ARG A 101 7.30 11.94 13.41
CA ARG A 101 6.11 12.07 14.27
C ARG A 101 5.05 12.91 13.56
N LEU A 102 3.80 12.48 13.68
CA LEU A 102 2.62 13.20 13.22
C LEU A 102 2.15 14.11 14.37
N LYS A 103 2.44 15.42 14.25
CA LYS A 103 2.12 16.44 15.25
C LYS A 103 1.43 17.64 14.60
N GLY A 104 0.65 18.36 15.40
CA GLY A 104 0.03 19.63 14.97
C GLY A 104 -0.80 19.45 13.69
N SER A 105 -0.64 20.37 12.74
CA SER A 105 -1.38 20.34 11.47
C SER A 105 -1.15 19.06 10.67
N LEU A 106 0.07 18.52 10.64
CA LEU A 106 0.38 17.31 9.88
C LEU A 106 -0.45 16.10 10.32
N GLY A 107 -0.72 15.97 11.62
CA GLY A 107 -1.58 14.90 12.13
C GLY A 107 -3.06 15.13 11.79
N TRP A 108 -3.52 16.38 11.85
CA TRP A 108 -4.89 16.73 11.48
C TRP A 108 -5.16 16.57 9.99
N ASP A 109 -4.24 16.98 9.13
CA ASP A 109 -4.36 16.84 7.68
C ASP A 109 -4.48 15.37 7.29
N LEU A 110 -3.64 14.51 7.88
CA LEU A 110 -3.68 13.07 7.67
C LEU A 110 -5.01 12.44 8.09
N VAL A 111 -5.47 12.75 9.31
CA VAL A 111 -6.68 12.14 9.88
C VAL A 111 -7.95 12.70 9.25
N GLY A 112 -7.94 14.00 8.89
CA GLY A 112 -9.07 14.68 8.27
C GLY A 112 -9.44 14.15 6.89
N GLN A 113 -8.55 13.38 6.24
CA GLN A 113 -8.74 12.80 4.91
C GLN A 113 -9.27 11.37 4.92
N LEU A 114 -9.47 10.76 6.10
CA LEU A 114 -9.88 9.35 6.22
C LEU A 114 -11.34 9.12 5.84
N ASN A 115 -11.61 9.16 4.54
CA ASN A 115 -12.91 8.87 3.95
C ASN A 115 -13.08 7.36 3.71
N THR A 116 -13.97 6.73 4.48
CA THR A 116 -14.23 5.28 4.41
C THR A 116 -15.38 4.90 3.47
N LEU A 117 -16.00 5.89 2.78
CA LEU A 117 -17.16 5.66 1.89
C LEU A 117 -16.88 4.66 0.76
N GLY A 118 -15.64 4.59 0.28
CA GLY A 118 -15.24 3.58 -0.70
C GLY A 118 -15.45 2.16 -0.17
N TYR A 119 -14.94 1.87 1.03
CA TYR A 119 -15.05 0.57 1.69
C TYR A 119 -16.50 0.20 1.99
N LYS A 120 -17.31 1.16 2.43
CA LYS A 120 -18.76 0.97 2.59
C LYS A 120 -19.45 0.60 1.27
N SER A 121 -19.12 1.30 0.19
CA SER A 121 -19.71 1.04 -1.13
C SER A 121 -19.30 -0.34 -1.65
N PHE A 122 -18.04 -0.72 -1.43
CA PHE A 122 -17.53 -2.05 -1.76
C PHE A 122 -18.21 -3.15 -0.96
N GLU A 123 -18.47 -2.97 0.34
CA GLU A 123 -19.25 -3.91 1.14
C GLU A 123 -20.62 -4.16 0.52
N VAL A 124 -21.40 -3.08 0.29
CA VAL A 124 -22.74 -3.17 -0.29
C VAL A 124 -22.72 -3.86 -1.65
N ASP A 125 -21.68 -3.60 -2.44
CA ASP A 125 -21.54 -4.16 -3.78
C ASP A 125 -21.16 -5.65 -3.75
N MET A 126 -20.22 -6.05 -2.90
CA MET A 126 -19.74 -7.44 -2.80
C MET A 126 -20.70 -8.35 -2.04
N THR A 127 -21.58 -7.80 -1.22
CA THR A 127 -22.58 -8.57 -0.46
C THR A 127 -23.90 -8.80 -1.21
N GLN A 128 -23.90 -8.60 -2.54
CA GLN A 128 -25.05 -8.91 -3.39
C GLN A 128 -25.14 -10.42 -3.67
N ASP A 129 -26.38 -10.95 -3.68
CA ASP A 129 -26.65 -12.39 -3.84
C ASP A 129 -26.15 -12.95 -5.18
N ASP A 130 -26.18 -12.14 -6.25
CA ASP A 130 -25.73 -12.52 -7.59
C ASP A 130 -24.21 -12.77 -7.63
N LYS A 131 -23.41 -11.88 -7.02
CA LYS A 131 -21.95 -12.07 -6.93
C LYS A 131 -21.57 -13.25 -6.07
N TYR A 132 -22.29 -13.47 -4.97
CA TYR A 132 -22.07 -14.64 -4.15
C TYR A 132 -22.41 -15.93 -4.91
N ALA A 133 -23.57 -15.98 -5.58
CA ALA A 133 -23.95 -17.13 -6.40
C ALA A 133 -22.91 -17.43 -7.48
N ASN A 134 -22.43 -16.41 -8.19
CA ASN A 134 -21.39 -16.56 -9.21
C ASN A 134 -20.08 -17.05 -8.59
N ALA A 135 -19.64 -16.48 -7.46
CA ALA A 135 -18.42 -16.93 -6.79
C ALA A 135 -18.52 -18.38 -6.28
N ARG A 136 -19.71 -18.80 -5.79
CA ARG A 136 -20.00 -20.17 -5.36
C ARG A 136 -19.98 -21.14 -6.54
N ASP A 137 -20.69 -20.83 -7.62
CA ASP A 137 -20.84 -21.72 -8.77
C ASP A 137 -19.50 -21.94 -9.49
N ARG A 138 -18.55 -21.02 -9.32
CA ARG A 138 -17.17 -21.12 -9.80
C ARG A 138 -16.18 -21.67 -8.77
N ALA A 139 -16.63 -21.99 -7.57
CA ALA A 139 -15.81 -22.46 -6.45
C ALA A 139 -14.65 -21.50 -6.07
N ILE A 140 -14.87 -20.18 -6.11
CA ILE A 140 -13.87 -19.14 -5.78
C ILE A 140 -14.19 -18.35 -4.50
N LEU A 141 -15.18 -18.77 -3.70
CA LEU A 141 -15.56 -18.08 -2.45
C LEU A 141 -14.36 -17.85 -1.52
N SER A 142 -13.52 -18.89 -1.34
CA SER A 142 -12.31 -18.78 -0.51
C SER A 142 -11.29 -17.80 -1.10
N GLY A 143 -11.18 -17.71 -2.43
CA GLY A 143 -10.30 -16.76 -3.10
C GLY A 143 -10.72 -15.31 -2.87
N VAL A 144 -12.03 -15.03 -2.91
CA VAL A 144 -12.56 -13.70 -2.56
C VAL A 144 -12.32 -13.39 -1.09
N PHE A 145 -12.61 -14.36 -0.21
CA PHE A 145 -12.39 -14.22 1.23
C PHE A 145 -10.92 -13.91 1.56
N ASP A 146 -9.98 -14.67 0.99
CA ASP A 146 -8.55 -14.50 1.24
C ASP A 146 -8.05 -13.14 0.74
N ALA A 147 -8.47 -12.72 -0.46
CA ALA A 147 -8.07 -11.42 -1.00
C ALA A 147 -8.58 -10.24 -0.14
N VAL A 148 -9.82 -10.32 0.38
CA VAL A 148 -10.38 -9.30 1.28
C VAL A 148 -9.65 -9.32 2.64
N ARG A 149 -9.34 -10.50 3.16
CA ARG A 149 -8.57 -10.67 4.40
C ARG A 149 -7.19 -10.02 4.30
N GLU A 150 -6.49 -10.21 3.18
CA GLU A 150 -5.18 -9.57 2.95
C GLU A 150 -5.25 -8.04 2.99
N ILE A 151 -6.26 -7.44 2.34
CA ILE A 151 -6.48 -5.98 2.39
C ILE A 151 -6.74 -5.52 3.82
N LYS A 152 -7.56 -6.25 4.57
CA LYS A 152 -7.89 -5.92 5.96
C LYS A 152 -6.65 -5.99 6.86
N ASP A 153 -5.84 -7.03 6.74
CA ASP A 153 -4.63 -7.21 7.56
C ASP A 153 -3.56 -6.16 7.22
N ALA A 154 -3.47 -5.76 5.95
CA ALA A 154 -2.60 -4.65 5.53
C ALA A 154 -3.04 -3.32 6.15
N TRP A 155 -4.34 -2.99 6.14
CA TRP A 155 -4.86 -1.80 6.83
C TRP A 155 -4.61 -1.83 8.32
N LYS A 156 -4.85 -2.96 8.99
CA LYS A 156 -4.55 -3.11 10.42
C LYS A 156 -3.09 -2.78 10.74
N SER A 157 -2.18 -3.24 9.88
CA SER A 157 -0.74 -2.97 10.01
C SER A 157 -0.42 -1.48 9.83
N VAL A 158 -0.98 -0.85 8.79
CA VAL A 158 -0.84 0.60 8.54
C VAL A 158 -1.39 1.43 9.69
N CYS A 159 -2.59 1.11 10.18
CA CYS A 159 -3.22 1.78 11.30
C CYS A 159 -2.39 1.70 12.58
N SER A 160 -1.85 0.52 12.90
CA SER A 160 -0.95 0.36 14.04
C SER A 160 0.33 1.19 13.88
N ALA A 161 0.92 1.21 12.67
CA ALA A 161 2.13 1.97 12.41
C ALA A 161 1.89 3.47 12.55
N LEU A 162 0.81 4.00 11.98
CA LEU A 162 0.43 5.41 12.07
C LEU A 162 0.11 5.83 13.50
N SER A 163 -0.70 5.04 14.22
CA SER A 163 -1.07 5.30 15.62
C SER A 163 0.15 5.44 16.51
N SER A 164 1.20 4.64 16.29
CA SER A 164 2.45 4.72 17.05
C SER A 164 3.24 6.04 16.85
N ARG A 165 2.90 6.82 15.82
CA ARG A 165 3.59 8.08 15.46
C ARG A 165 2.76 9.33 15.73
N ILE A 166 1.48 9.20 16.09
CA ILE A 166 0.61 10.33 16.44
C ILE A 166 0.78 10.65 17.92
N GLU A 167 1.09 11.91 18.23
CA GLU A 167 1.27 12.34 19.63
C GLU A 167 0.01 12.84 20.31
N ALA A 168 -0.96 13.35 19.53
CA ALA A 168 -2.20 13.88 20.08
C ALA A 168 -3.25 12.76 20.24
N THR A 169 -3.77 12.60 21.46
CA THR A 169 -4.68 11.49 21.80
C THR A 169 -6.00 11.53 21.04
N ASP A 170 -6.56 12.72 20.83
CA ASP A 170 -7.77 12.97 20.06
C ASP A 170 -7.61 12.57 18.58
N LEU A 171 -6.50 12.95 17.96
CA LEU A 171 -6.14 12.50 16.62
C LEU A 171 -6.02 10.98 16.54
N ASN A 172 -5.39 10.38 17.55
CA ASN A 172 -5.21 8.94 17.60
C ASN A 172 -6.56 8.20 17.74
N GLN A 173 -7.51 8.76 18.49
CA GLN A 173 -8.86 8.23 18.59
C GLN A 173 -9.60 8.31 17.25
N LEU A 174 -9.52 9.45 16.55
CA LEU A 174 -10.15 9.64 15.23
C LEU A 174 -9.57 8.69 14.17
N LEU A 175 -8.24 8.52 14.14
CA LEU A 175 -7.60 7.50 13.32
C LEU A 175 -8.13 6.11 13.69
N GLY A 176 -8.22 5.81 15.00
CA GLY A 176 -8.76 4.56 15.53
C GLY A 176 -10.14 4.24 14.97
N PHE A 177 -11.10 5.17 15.06
CA PHE A 177 -12.45 5.00 14.51
C PHE A 177 -12.43 4.72 13.01
N SER A 178 -11.65 5.47 12.24
CA SER A 178 -11.58 5.29 10.78
C SER A 178 -11.00 3.92 10.40
N CYS A 179 -9.99 3.47 11.14
CA CYS A 179 -9.38 2.15 10.98
C CYS A 179 -10.34 1.02 11.34
N GLU A 180 -11.13 1.20 12.41
CA GLU A 180 -12.18 0.27 12.81
C GLU A 180 -13.30 0.19 11.76
N ASP A 181 -13.72 1.32 11.18
CA ASP A 181 -14.73 1.37 10.12
C ASP A 181 -14.28 0.60 8.86
N ILE A 182 -13.05 0.84 8.38
CA ILE A 182 -12.47 0.09 7.25
C ILE A 182 -12.46 -1.40 7.56
N ALA A 183 -11.99 -1.79 8.75
CA ALA A 183 -11.91 -3.18 9.16
C ALA A 183 -13.30 -3.84 9.25
N ALA A 184 -14.32 -3.09 9.69
CA ALA A 184 -15.69 -3.57 9.80
C ALA A 184 -16.31 -3.84 8.41
N HIS A 185 -16.14 -2.92 7.46
CA HIS A 185 -16.64 -3.08 6.09
C HIS A 185 -16.00 -4.30 5.39
N LEU A 186 -14.68 -4.49 5.54
CA LEU A 186 -13.98 -5.65 5.00
C LEU A 186 -14.39 -6.95 5.71
N GLN A 187 -14.62 -6.91 7.02
CA GLN A 187 -15.10 -8.07 7.78
C GLN A 187 -16.51 -8.47 7.36
N ALA A 188 -17.42 -7.54 7.07
CA ALA A 188 -18.75 -7.84 6.59
C ALA A 188 -18.73 -8.61 5.26
N VAL A 189 -17.86 -8.24 4.32
CA VAL A 189 -17.64 -9.01 3.09
C VAL A 189 -17.12 -10.41 3.41
N MET A 190 -16.08 -10.53 4.24
CA MET A 190 -15.55 -11.83 4.64
C MET A 190 -16.62 -12.75 5.27
N ASP A 191 -17.42 -12.21 6.19
CA ASP A 191 -18.49 -12.94 6.86
C ASP A 191 -19.53 -13.47 5.88
N PHE A 192 -19.90 -12.66 4.87
CA PHE A 192 -20.84 -13.03 3.83
C PHE A 192 -20.34 -14.20 2.97
N TYR A 193 -19.05 -14.22 2.64
CA TYR A 193 -18.42 -15.26 1.82
C TYR A 193 -18.00 -16.51 2.62
N TYR A 194 -17.90 -16.42 3.95
CA TYR A 194 -17.53 -17.54 4.83
C TYR A 194 -18.75 -18.33 5.35
N LYS A 195 -19.88 -17.67 5.61
CA LYS A 195 -21.00 -18.25 6.39
C LYS A 195 -22.13 -18.89 5.58
N ARG A 196 -22.20 -18.65 4.27
CA ARG A 196 -23.23 -19.22 3.38
C ARG A 196 -22.67 -20.40 2.60
#